data_AF-H2YKM2-F1
#
_entry.id   AF-H2YKM2-F1
#
_cell.length_a   1.000
_cell.length_b   1.000
_cell.length_c   1.000
_cell.angle_alpha   90.00
_cell.angle_beta   90.00
_cell.angle_gamma   90.00
#
_symmetry.space_group_name_H-M   'P 1'
#
loop_
_entity.id
_entity.type
_entity.pdbx_description
1 polymer ?
#
loop_
_entity_poly.entity_id
_entity_poly.type
_entity_poly.pdbx_seq_one_letter_code
_entity_poly.pdbx_strand_id
1 'polypeptide(L)'
;MLVFPCLPPIRHPPPDKPDSSHCVPSAKYLWNLFVYVLSFPWICAYTWTIPDCSKPETRKWYIFSFLMSIAWIAGISYVMVGVVEIVGCLLGVDTYTMGLLVIAVGTSVPDALSSVLVAREGFGDMAVSNAIGSNVFDINLGLGLPFLIASLITSKPVQLLSPIQTCLLENLPLTLHMVPHVKFGFILLLILAICLLLFVAVRFRLNRAIGVIFVIMYFVFMVYAFVQEKACHGFFC
;
A
#
# COMPACT_ATOMS: atom_id res chain seq x y z
N MET A 1 14.12 -31.30 5.79
CA MET A 1 12.98 -31.80 4.99
C MET A 1 12.54 -33.12 5.58
N LEU A 2 11.50 -33.11 6.42
CA LEU A 2 10.67 -34.23 6.87
C LEU A 2 9.94 -33.76 8.14
N VAL A 3 8.80 -33.10 7.96
CA VAL A 3 7.86 -32.91 9.07
C VAL A 3 6.51 -33.36 8.51
N PHE A 4 6.19 -34.62 8.80
CA PHE A 4 4.99 -35.40 8.48
C PHE A 4 4.78 -35.91 7.03
N PRO A 5 4.60 -37.23 6.82
CA PRO A 5 4.37 -37.85 5.50
C PRO A 5 2.98 -37.56 4.89
N CYS A 6 2.07 -36.95 5.65
CA CYS A 6 0.70 -36.67 5.20
C CYS A 6 0.45 -35.18 4.89
N LEU A 7 1.41 -34.29 5.17
CA LEU A 7 1.25 -32.86 4.92
C LEU A 7 1.91 -32.47 3.59
N PRO A 8 1.29 -31.57 2.79
CA PRO A 8 1.94 -31.03 1.62
C PRO A 8 3.28 -30.38 2.03
N PRO A 9 4.35 -30.55 1.23
CA PRO A 9 5.65 -30.00 1.57
C PRO A 9 5.56 -28.47 1.73
N ILE A 10 6.05 -27.96 2.85
CA ILE A 10 6.06 -26.53 3.17
C ILE A 10 6.83 -25.78 2.08
N ARG A 11 6.20 -24.75 1.50
CA ARG A 11 6.73 -24.03 0.33
C ARG A 11 8.02 -23.26 0.62
N HIS A 12 8.22 -22.81 1.86
CA HIS A 12 9.42 -22.08 2.28
C HIS A 12 10.33 -22.94 3.18
N PRO A 13 11.59 -23.21 2.76
CA PRO A 13 12.55 -23.91 3.60
C PRO A 13 12.95 -23.04 4.81
N PRO A 14 13.33 -23.66 5.94
CA PRO A 14 13.89 -22.92 7.07
C PRO A 14 15.20 -22.22 6.66
N PRO A 15 15.59 -21.13 7.34
CA PRO A 15 16.82 -20.40 7.00
C PRO A 15 18.05 -21.30 7.15
N ASP A 16 18.96 -21.21 6.18
CA ASP A 16 20.20 -21.98 6.16
C ASP A 16 21.11 -21.60 7.33
N LYS A 17 21.74 -22.62 7.95
CA LYS A 17 22.75 -22.38 8.98
C LYS A 17 23.96 -21.67 8.35
N PRO A 18 24.59 -20.72 9.05
CA PRO A 18 25.76 -20.04 8.51
C PRO A 18 26.87 -21.05 8.23
N ASP A 19 27.34 -21.09 6.98
CA ASP A 19 28.49 -21.90 6.60
C ASP A 19 29.76 -21.37 7.30
N SER A 20 30.58 -22.29 7.80
CA SER A 20 31.83 -21.97 8.54
C SER A 20 32.84 -21.11 7.74
N SER A 21 32.66 -20.97 6.43
CA SER A 21 33.48 -20.17 5.52
C SER A 21 33.09 -18.70 5.44
N HIS A 22 31.87 -18.33 5.84
CA HIS A 22 31.39 -16.95 5.79
C HIS A 22 31.00 -16.48 7.20
N CYS A 23 31.60 -15.37 7.64
CA CYS A 23 31.22 -14.65 8.87
C CYS A 23 29.85 -13.98 8.70
N VAL A 24 28.79 -14.75 8.48
CA VAL A 24 27.42 -14.23 8.54
C VAL A 24 27.11 -14.00 10.02
N PRO A 25 26.73 -12.78 10.45
CA PRO A 25 26.52 -12.50 11.86
C PRO A 25 25.45 -13.44 12.41
N SER A 26 25.73 -14.11 13.53
CA SER A 26 24.77 -14.95 14.28
C SER A 26 23.41 -14.25 14.46
N ALA A 27 23.42 -12.92 14.62
CA ALA A 27 22.23 -12.08 14.69
C ALA A 27 21.33 -12.14 13.44
N LYS A 28 21.87 -12.20 12.22
CA LYS A 28 21.07 -12.27 10.98
C LYS A 28 20.36 -13.63 10.85
N TYR A 29 21.04 -14.71 11.24
CA TYR A 29 20.44 -16.05 11.29
C TYR A 29 19.32 -16.12 12.34
N LEU A 30 19.58 -15.61 13.55
CA LEU A 30 18.58 -15.55 14.62
C LEU A 30 17.36 -14.72 14.22
N TRP A 31 17.57 -13.57 13.56
CA TRP A 31 16.48 -12.74 13.03
C TRP A 31 15.63 -13.48 11.99
N ASN A 32 16.28 -14.13 11.01
CA ASN A 32 15.57 -14.90 9.99
C ASN A 32 14.80 -16.08 10.59
N LEU A 33 15.37 -16.74 11.59
CA LEU A 33 14.71 -17.82 12.31
C LEU A 33 13.50 -17.31 13.09
N PHE A 34 13.63 -16.18 13.78
CA PHE A 34 12.54 -15.54 14.50
C PHE A 34 11.37 -15.17 13.55
N VAL A 35 11.67 -14.51 12.43
CA VAL A 35 10.67 -14.18 11.40
C VAL A 35 10.04 -15.45 10.83
N TYR A 36 10.83 -16.49 10.56
CA TYR A 36 10.32 -17.77 10.07
C TYR A 36 9.34 -18.41 11.06
N VAL A 37 9.67 -18.44 12.35
CA VAL A 37 8.79 -18.98 13.39
C VAL A 37 7.50 -18.18 13.51
N LEU A 38 7.59 -16.85 13.44
CA LEU A 38 6.42 -15.96 13.50
C LEU A 38 5.51 -16.13 12.27
N SER A 39 6.08 -16.29 11.08
CA SER A 39 5.36 -16.47 9.82
C SER A 39 4.90 -17.91 9.59
N PHE A 40 5.43 -18.89 10.33
CA PHE A 40 5.11 -20.31 10.19
C PHE A 40 3.61 -20.64 10.14
N PRO A 41 2.73 -20.14 11.04
CA PRO A 41 1.29 -20.45 10.97
C PRO A 41 0.65 -19.97 9.66
N TRP A 42 1.05 -18.79 9.18
CA TRP A 42 0.57 -18.23 7.91
C TRP A 42 1.09 -19.02 6.71
N ILE A 43 2.36 -19.41 6.72
CA ILE A 43 2.95 -20.25 5.67
C ILE A 43 2.21 -21.59 5.58
N CYS A 44 1.89 -22.22 6.71
CA CYS A 44 1.11 -23.45 6.75
C CYS A 44 -0.31 -23.23 6.20
N ALA A 45 -1.00 -22.17 6.64
CA ALA A 45 -2.35 -21.85 6.18
C ALA A 45 -2.40 -21.64 4.66
N TYR A 46 -1.48 -20.84 4.09
CA TYR A 46 -1.43 -20.59 2.65
C TYR A 46 -0.99 -21.82 1.85
N THR A 47 -0.03 -22.60 2.36
CA THR A 47 0.41 -23.84 1.68
C THR A 47 -0.72 -24.87 1.61
N TRP A 48 -1.59 -24.91 2.62
CA TRP A 48 -2.70 -25.86 2.64
C TRP A 48 -3.89 -25.42 1.77
N THR A 49 -4.18 -24.11 1.74
CA THR A 49 -5.35 -23.57 1.05
C THR A 49 -5.10 -23.21 -0.42
N ILE A 50 -3.87 -22.82 -0.79
CA ILE A 50 -3.53 -22.35 -2.14
C ILE A 50 -2.71 -23.43 -2.87
N PRO A 51 -3.25 -24.05 -3.94
CA PRO A 51 -2.50 -25.02 -4.71
C PRO A 51 -1.24 -24.41 -5.30
N ASP A 52 -0.17 -25.19 -5.33
CA ASP A 52 1.08 -24.79 -5.95
C ASP A 52 1.00 -25.03 -7.46
N CYS A 53 1.00 -23.96 -8.27
CA CYS A 53 0.94 -24.06 -9.73
C CYS A 53 2.32 -24.22 -10.39
N SER A 54 3.41 -24.23 -9.61
CA SER A 54 4.77 -24.45 -10.12
C SER A 54 5.01 -25.89 -10.53
N LYS A 55 4.24 -26.86 -10.00
CA LYS A 55 4.36 -28.27 -10.37
C LYS A 55 3.54 -28.58 -11.63
N PRO A 56 4.04 -29.45 -12.53
CA PRO A 56 3.39 -29.72 -13.80
C PRO A 56 2.00 -30.36 -13.66
N GLU A 57 1.78 -31.14 -12.61
CA GLU A 57 0.50 -31.84 -12.33
C GLU A 57 -0.63 -30.88 -11.91
N THR A 58 -0.28 -29.85 -11.13
CA THR A 58 -1.22 -28.90 -10.52
C THR A 58 -1.36 -27.60 -11.30
N ARG A 59 -0.60 -27.41 -12.39
CA ARG A 59 -0.66 -26.23 -13.28
C ARG A 59 -2.07 -25.93 -13.82
N LYS A 60 -2.92 -26.96 -13.96
CA LYS A 60 -4.31 -26.82 -14.42
C LYS A 60 -5.20 -26.03 -13.44
N TRP A 61 -4.80 -25.96 -12.16
CA TRP A 61 -5.55 -25.32 -11.07
C TRP A 61 -5.18 -23.84 -10.86
N TYR A 62 -4.59 -23.19 -11.86
CA TYR A 62 -4.14 -21.80 -11.74
C TYR A 62 -5.28 -20.83 -11.43
N ILE A 63 -6.45 -21.01 -12.05
CA ILE A 63 -7.64 -20.19 -11.77
C ILE A 63 -8.08 -20.33 -10.32
N PHE A 64 -8.12 -21.56 -9.81
CA PHE A 64 -8.50 -21.81 -8.42
C PHE A 64 -7.50 -21.21 -7.44
N SER A 65 -6.20 -21.33 -7.71
CA SER A 65 -5.15 -20.73 -6.89
C SER A 65 -5.23 -19.20 -6.88
N PHE A 66 -5.55 -18.60 -8.02
CA PHE A 66 -5.76 -17.16 -8.15
C PHE A 66 -6.98 -16.70 -7.34
N LEU A 67 -8.12 -17.36 -7.49
CA LEU A 67 -9.35 -17.03 -6.74
C LEU A 67 -9.17 -17.21 -5.23
N MET A 68 -8.50 -18.29 -4.79
CA MET A 68 -8.19 -18.49 -3.37
C MET A 68 -7.26 -17.42 -2.82
N SER A 69 -6.29 -16.95 -3.61
CA SER A 69 -5.41 -15.85 -3.21
C SER A 69 -6.22 -14.56 -3.02
N ILE A 70 -7.13 -14.25 -3.95
CA ILE A 70 -8.04 -13.09 -3.82
C ILE A 70 -8.90 -13.19 -2.56
N ALA A 71 -9.46 -14.38 -2.27
CA ALA A 71 -10.28 -14.60 -1.09
C ALA A 71 -9.50 -14.38 0.22
N TRP A 72 -8.25 -14.85 0.29
CA TRP A 72 -7.37 -14.59 1.43
C TRP A 72 -7.03 -13.12 1.61
N ILE A 73 -6.70 -12.42 0.52
CA ILE A 73 -6.43 -10.98 0.55
C ILE A 73 -7.68 -10.25 1.05
N ALA A 74 -8.88 -10.58 0.55
CA ALA A 74 -10.13 -9.96 0.99
C ALA A 74 -10.40 -10.21 2.49
N GLY A 75 -10.24 -11.46 2.95
CA GLY A 75 -10.46 -11.82 4.35
C GLY A 75 -9.48 -11.14 5.31
N ILE A 76 -8.19 -11.13 4.98
CA ILE A 76 -7.16 -10.49 5.81
C ILE A 76 -7.32 -8.97 5.81
N SER A 77 -7.63 -8.37 4.66
CA SER A 77 -7.92 -6.93 4.57
C SER A 77 -9.11 -6.53 5.44
N TYR A 78 -10.17 -7.35 5.48
CA TYR A 78 -11.33 -7.09 6.36
C TYR A 78 -10.93 -7.10 7.84
N VAL A 79 -10.17 -8.11 8.27
CA VAL A 79 -9.67 -8.21 9.65
C VAL A 79 -8.73 -7.04 9.98
N MET A 80 -7.85 -6.67 9.04
CA MET A 80 -6.91 -5.56 9.19
C MET A 80 -7.66 -4.24 9.45
N VAL A 81 -8.68 -3.92 8.66
CA VAL A 81 -9.50 -2.71 8.86
C VAL A 81 -10.15 -2.71 10.24
N GLY A 82 -10.74 -3.83 10.66
CA GLY A 82 -11.38 -3.95 11.98
C GLY A 82 -10.41 -3.79 13.15
N VAL A 83 -9.19 -4.36 13.06
CA VAL A 83 -8.15 -4.17 14.08
C VAL A 83 -7.71 -2.71 14.14
N VAL A 84 -7.53 -2.06 12.99
CA VAL A 84 -7.13 -0.64 12.93
C VAL A 84 -8.21 0.26 13.55
N GLU A 85 -9.49 -0.01 13.33
CA GLU A 85 -10.59 0.73 13.94
C GLU A 85 -10.57 0.61 15.48
N ILE A 86 -10.43 -0.61 16.01
CA ILE A 86 -10.34 -0.86 17.45
C ILE A 86 -9.12 -0.14 18.06
N VAL A 87 -7.96 -0.23 17.41
CA VAL A 87 -6.74 0.44 17.85
C VAL A 87 -6.90 1.97 17.80
N GLY A 88 -7.60 2.49 16.78
CA GLY A 88 -7.98 3.91 16.69
C GLY A 88 -8.78 4.37 17.90
N CYS A 89 -9.81 3.61 18.28
CA CYS A 89 -10.61 3.87 19.47
C CYS A 89 -9.76 3.84 20.77
N LEU A 90 -8.83 2.88 20.90
CA LEU A 90 -7.96 2.78 22.08
C LEU A 90 -6.96 3.93 22.19
N LEU A 91 -6.47 4.45 21.05
CA LEU A 91 -5.50 5.54 21.00
C LEU A 91 -6.16 6.93 20.99
N GLY A 92 -7.49 7.01 20.91
CA GLY A 92 -8.24 8.27 20.82
C GLY A 92 -8.01 9.03 19.51
N VAL A 93 -7.63 8.31 18.44
CA VAL A 93 -7.39 8.88 17.11
C VAL A 93 -8.57 8.54 16.22
N ASP A 94 -9.03 9.53 15.46
CA ASP A 94 -10.17 9.36 14.57
C ASP A 94 -9.94 8.29 13.49
N THR A 95 -10.97 7.51 13.19
CA THR A 95 -10.93 6.39 12.24
C THR A 95 -10.49 6.84 10.84
N TYR A 96 -10.85 8.06 10.42
CA TYR A 96 -10.40 8.63 9.14
C TYR A 96 -8.88 8.78 9.10
N THR A 97 -8.30 9.30 10.17
CA THR A 97 -6.84 9.52 10.27
C THR A 97 -6.09 8.20 10.29
N MET A 98 -6.63 7.20 11.02
CA MET A 98 -6.03 5.86 11.05
C MET A 98 -6.09 5.17 9.69
N GLY A 99 -7.20 5.29 8.95
CA GLY A 99 -7.31 4.78 7.58
C GLY A 99 -6.34 5.46 6.61
N LEU A 100 -6.22 6.78 6.68
CA LEU A 100 -5.34 7.52 5.79
C LEU A 100 -3.84 7.32 6.06
N LEU A 101 -3.44 7.06 7.30
CA LEU A 101 -2.03 6.95 7.64
C LEU A 101 -1.59 5.50 7.80
N VAL A 102 -2.27 4.74 8.66
CA VAL A 102 -1.83 3.39 9.02
C VAL A 102 -2.13 2.40 7.91
N ILE A 103 -3.35 2.43 7.37
CA ILE A 103 -3.75 1.52 6.29
C ILE A 103 -3.04 1.89 4.99
N ALA A 104 -3.02 3.18 4.62
CA ALA A 104 -2.37 3.61 3.38
C ALA A 104 -0.86 3.30 3.35
N VAL A 105 -0.14 3.57 4.45
CA VAL A 105 1.29 3.18 4.53
C VAL A 105 1.43 1.65 4.52
N GLY A 106 0.53 0.95 5.24
CA GLY A 106 0.53 -0.51 5.32
C GLY A 106 0.38 -1.20 3.96
N THR A 107 -0.40 -0.63 3.04
CA THR A 107 -0.57 -1.17 1.68
C THR A 107 0.56 -0.75 0.74
N SER A 108 1.04 0.51 0.80
CA SER A 108 2.07 0.99 -0.13
C SER A 108 3.48 0.44 0.13
N VAL A 109 3.82 0.09 1.37
CA VAL A 109 5.15 -0.46 1.72
C VAL A 109 5.44 -1.78 0.99
N PRO A 110 4.59 -2.82 1.03
CA PRO A 110 4.85 -4.06 0.30
C PRO A 110 4.92 -3.85 -1.22
N ASP A 111 4.10 -2.97 -1.79
CA ASP A 111 4.15 -2.64 -3.23
C ASP A 111 5.46 -1.96 -3.62
N ALA A 112 5.95 -1.05 -2.78
CA ALA A 112 7.25 -0.41 -2.96
C ALA A 112 8.38 -1.44 -2.87
N LEU A 113 8.33 -2.36 -1.90
CA LEU A 113 9.32 -3.43 -1.77
C LEU A 113 9.33 -4.36 -3.00
N SER A 114 8.16 -4.74 -3.50
CA SER A 114 8.02 -5.54 -4.73
C SER A 114 8.67 -4.85 -5.93
N SER A 115 8.37 -3.56 -6.14
CA SER A 115 9.00 -2.76 -7.21
C SER A 115 10.52 -2.65 -7.05
N VAL A 116 11.03 -2.49 -5.83
CA VAL A 116 12.48 -2.44 -5.56
C VAL A 116 13.16 -3.77 -5.84
N LEU A 117 12.53 -4.91 -5.48
CA LEU A 117 13.06 -6.25 -5.75
C LEU A 117 13.17 -6.49 -7.26
N VAL A 118 12.09 -6.24 -8.01
CA VAL A 118 12.06 -6.41 -9.47
C VAL A 118 13.05 -5.47 -10.17
N ALA A 119 13.20 -4.24 -9.68
CA ALA A 119 14.20 -3.30 -10.19
C ALA A 119 15.64 -3.80 -9.96
N ARG A 120 15.90 -4.44 -8.82
CA ARG A 120 17.22 -5.02 -8.49
C ARG A 120 17.57 -6.22 -9.37
N GLU A 121 16.57 -6.94 -9.86
CA GLU A 121 16.74 -8.05 -10.80
C GLU A 121 17.00 -7.58 -12.25
N GLY A 122 17.00 -6.26 -12.49
CA GLY A 122 17.25 -5.67 -13.80
C GLY A 122 15.97 -5.38 -14.61
N PHE A 123 14.80 -5.70 -14.07
CA PHE A 123 13.50 -5.46 -14.71
C PHE A 123 12.93 -4.09 -14.34
N GLY A 124 13.66 -3.02 -14.65
CA GLY A 124 13.27 -1.64 -14.33
C GLY A 124 11.91 -1.23 -14.93
N ASP A 125 11.62 -1.65 -16.16
CA ASP A 125 10.34 -1.35 -16.83
C ASP A 125 9.14 -1.97 -16.11
N MET A 126 9.33 -3.17 -15.55
CA MET A 126 8.32 -3.87 -14.75
C MET A 126 8.14 -3.21 -13.38
N ALA A 127 9.21 -2.71 -12.78
CA ALA A 127 9.12 -1.94 -11.53
C ALA A 127 8.34 -0.63 -11.72
N VAL A 128 8.57 0.08 -12.84
CA VAL A 128 7.84 1.31 -13.17
C VAL A 128 6.38 1.03 -13.47
N SER A 129 6.08 -0.03 -14.23
CA SER A 129 4.68 -0.40 -14.52
C SER A 129 3.93 -0.81 -13.26
N ASN A 130 4.57 -1.50 -12.31
CA ASN A 130 3.98 -1.83 -11.01
C ASN A 130 3.67 -0.57 -10.18
N ALA A 131 4.62 0.38 -10.10
CA ALA A 131 4.45 1.62 -9.35
C ALA A 131 3.33 2.53 -9.91
N ILE A 132 3.14 2.55 -11.22
CA ILE A 132 2.05 3.32 -11.85
C ILE A 132 0.73 2.55 -11.79
N GLY A 133 0.77 1.25 -12.11
CA GLY A 133 -0.40 0.39 -12.23
C GLY A 133 -1.13 0.17 -10.90
N SER A 134 -0.40 -0.05 -9.81
CA SER A 134 -0.98 -0.21 -8.46
C SER A 134 -1.82 1.02 -8.05
N ASN A 135 -1.27 2.22 -8.15
CA ASN A 135 -1.99 3.46 -7.83
C ASN A 135 -3.22 3.69 -8.72
N VAL A 136 -3.12 3.39 -10.02
CA VAL A 136 -4.27 3.49 -10.94
C VAL A 136 -5.34 2.47 -10.55
N PHE A 137 -4.95 1.25 -10.19
CA PHE A 137 -5.86 0.20 -9.73
C PHE A 137 -6.55 0.61 -8.41
N ASP A 138 -5.83 1.16 -7.45
CA ASP A 138 -6.37 1.61 -6.17
C ASP A 138 -7.41 2.73 -6.34
N ILE A 139 -7.15 3.70 -7.23
CA ILE A 139 -8.10 4.77 -7.49
C ILE A 139 -9.33 4.24 -8.24
N ASN A 140 -9.14 3.45 -9.30
CA ASN A 140 -10.26 3.03 -10.13
C ASN A 140 -11.08 1.90 -9.49
N LEU A 141 -10.42 0.85 -9.02
CA LEU A 141 -11.08 -0.31 -8.42
C LEU A 141 -11.19 -0.23 -6.91
N GLY A 142 -10.23 0.38 -6.20
CA GLY A 142 -10.32 0.58 -4.76
C GLY A 142 -11.34 1.64 -4.34
N LEU A 143 -11.39 2.79 -5.03
CA LEU A 143 -12.37 3.85 -4.74
C LEU A 143 -13.59 3.83 -5.68
N GLY A 144 -13.35 3.69 -6.99
CA GLY A 144 -14.42 3.80 -7.98
C GLY A 144 -15.44 2.66 -7.94
N LEU A 145 -15.00 1.41 -7.76
CA LEU A 145 -15.89 0.25 -7.76
C LEU A 145 -16.84 0.22 -6.54
N PRO A 146 -16.40 0.41 -5.28
CA PRO A 146 -17.32 0.49 -4.15
C PRO A 146 -18.31 1.63 -4.28
N PHE A 147 -17.89 2.78 -4.79
CA PHE A 147 -18.76 3.93 -5.01
C PHE A 147 -19.84 3.64 -6.07
N LEU A 148 -19.47 2.98 -7.16
CA LEU A 148 -20.41 2.53 -8.19
C LEU A 148 -21.43 1.55 -7.60
N ILE A 149 -20.98 0.56 -6.84
CA ILE A 149 -21.86 -0.43 -6.19
C ILE A 149 -22.82 0.27 -5.21
N ALA A 150 -22.32 1.17 -4.36
CA ALA A 150 -23.13 1.90 -3.39
C ALA A 150 -24.18 2.80 -4.07
N SER A 151 -23.80 3.47 -5.16
CA SER A 151 -24.71 4.31 -5.95
C SER A 151 -25.80 3.50 -6.63
N LEU A 152 -25.47 2.31 -7.16
CA LEU A 152 -26.45 1.41 -7.78
C LEU A 152 -27.45 0.85 -6.76
N ILE A 153 -27.00 0.50 -5.55
CA ILE A 153 -27.87 -0.03 -4.49
C ILE A 153 -28.80 1.06 -3.94
N THR A 154 -28.24 2.24 -3.64
CA THR A 154 -28.97 3.29 -2.90
C THR A 154 -29.82 4.16 -3.82
N SER A 155 -29.54 4.18 -5.13
CA SER A 155 -30.22 5.04 -6.13
C SER A 155 -30.26 6.53 -5.76
N LYS A 156 -29.35 6.95 -4.87
CA LYS A 156 -29.16 8.32 -4.40
C LYS A 156 -27.69 8.70 -4.58
N PRO A 157 -27.38 9.98 -4.83
CA PRO A 157 -26.00 10.43 -4.85
C PRO A 157 -25.37 10.20 -3.47
N VAL A 158 -24.22 9.53 -3.44
CA VAL A 158 -23.43 9.36 -2.22
C VAL A 158 -22.88 10.74 -1.84
N GLN A 159 -23.27 11.23 -0.66
CA GLN A 159 -22.81 12.52 -0.16
C GLN A 159 -21.39 12.36 0.38
N LEU A 160 -20.42 12.96 -0.31
CA LEU A 160 -19.00 12.93 0.05
C LEU A 160 -18.63 13.99 1.11
N LEU A 161 -19.44 15.04 1.24
CA LEU A 161 -19.24 16.11 2.23
C LEU A 161 -20.24 15.95 3.37
N SER A 162 -19.77 16.19 4.59
CA SER A 162 -20.66 16.32 5.74
C SER A 162 -21.58 17.55 5.58
N PRO A 163 -22.79 17.55 6.18
CA PRO A 163 -23.70 18.69 6.17
C PRO A 163 -23.06 20.00 6.65
N ILE A 164 -22.10 19.88 7.57
CA ILE A 164 -21.33 20.98 8.15
C ILE A 164 -20.37 21.57 7.11
N GLN A 165 -19.67 20.72 6.35
CA GLN A 165 -18.80 21.17 5.25
C GLN A 165 -19.62 21.85 4.16
N THR A 166 -20.76 21.29 3.74
CA THR A 166 -21.63 21.95 2.76
C THR A 166 -22.11 23.32 3.22
N CYS A 167 -22.45 23.48 4.51
CA CYS A 167 -22.83 24.76 5.10
C CYS A 167 -21.68 25.78 5.13
N LEU A 168 -20.46 25.35 5.43
CA LEU A 168 -19.28 26.23 5.42
C LEU A 168 -18.89 26.68 4.00
N LEU A 169 -19.13 25.84 3.00
CA LEU A 169 -18.90 26.18 1.59
C LEU A 169 -19.88 27.24 1.07
N GLU A 170 -21.10 27.27 1.61
CA GLU A 170 -22.18 28.17 1.18
C GLU A 170 -22.16 29.54 1.89
N ASN A 171 -21.59 29.62 3.10
CA ASN A 171 -21.64 30.82 3.96
C ASN A 171 -20.32 31.61 4.09
N LEU A 172 -19.21 31.17 3.48
CA LEU A 172 -17.93 31.87 3.60
C LEU A 172 -17.70 32.84 2.42
N PRO A 173 -17.38 34.14 2.66
CA PRO A 173 -17.13 35.09 1.58
C PRO A 173 -15.89 34.68 0.78
N LEU A 174 -16.07 34.64 -0.54
CA LEU A 174 -15.15 34.17 -1.59
C LEU A 174 -13.83 34.97 -1.73
N THR A 175 -13.50 35.84 -0.77
CA THR A 175 -12.43 36.85 -0.87
C THR A 175 -11.26 36.65 0.08
N LEU A 176 -11.30 35.71 1.04
CA LEU A 176 -10.12 35.37 1.81
C LEU A 176 -10.04 33.86 2.08
N HIS A 177 -8.99 33.25 1.55
CA HIS A 177 -8.63 31.83 1.70
C HIS A 177 -9.40 30.84 0.81
N MET A 178 -8.79 30.51 -0.34
CA MET A 178 -9.13 29.33 -1.14
C MET A 178 -9.36 28.12 -0.23
N VAL A 179 -10.46 27.38 -0.44
CA VAL A 179 -10.79 26.15 0.28
C VAL A 179 -9.55 25.26 0.36
N PRO A 180 -9.14 24.76 1.55
CA PRO A 180 -7.90 24.01 1.72
C PRO A 180 -7.78 22.81 0.76
N HIS A 181 -8.90 22.19 0.40
CA HIS A 181 -8.98 21.12 -0.60
C HIS A 181 -8.57 21.56 -2.01
N VAL A 182 -8.93 22.78 -2.44
CA VAL A 182 -8.59 23.31 -3.77
C VAL A 182 -7.09 23.62 -3.84
N LYS A 183 -6.51 24.21 -2.78
CA LYS A 183 -5.06 24.45 -2.69
C LYS A 183 -4.26 23.15 -2.78
N PHE A 184 -4.70 22.12 -2.06
CA PHE A 184 -4.05 20.80 -2.09
C PHE A 184 -4.04 20.19 -3.50
N GLY A 185 -5.16 20.28 -4.23
CA GLY A 185 -5.26 19.82 -5.61
C GLY A 185 -4.32 20.56 -6.58
N PHE A 186 -4.24 21.89 -6.49
CA PHE A 186 -3.32 22.68 -7.32
C PHE A 186 -1.84 22.36 -7.04
N ILE A 187 -1.48 22.15 -5.77
CA ILE A 187 -0.11 21.77 -5.38
C ILE A 187 0.23 20.38 -5.91
N LEU A 188 -0.68 19.42 -5.81
CA LEU A 188 -0.48 18.08 -6.36
C LEU A 188 -0.29 18.12 -7.88
N LEU A 189 -1.11 18.92 -8.59
CA LEU A 189 -0.98 19.11 -10.04
C LEU A 189 0.36 19.76 -10.41
N LEU A 190 0.82 20.76 -9.64
CA LEU A 190 2.11 21.39 -9.83
C LEU A 190 3.25 20.39 -9.64
N ILE A 191 3.20 19.57 -8.59
CA ILE A 191 4.19 18.51 -8.33
C ILE A 191 4.21 17.51 -9.49
N LEU A 192 3.04 17.07 -9.95
CA LEU A 192 2.91 16.17 -11.10
C LEU A 192 3.55 16.79 -12.35
N ALA A 193 3.27 18.07 -12.63
CA ALA A 193 3.86 18.78 -13.76
C ALA A 193 5.39 18.86 -13.65
N ILE A 194 5.93 19.18 -12.48
CA ILE A 194 7.38 19.19 -12.22
C ILE A 194 7.99 17.80 -12.44
N CYS A 195 7.36 16.75 -11.90
CA CYS A 195 7.79 15.36 -12.11
C CYS A 195 7.87 15.00 -13.58
N LEU A 196 6.83 15.32 -14.36
CA LEU A 196 6.78 15.03 -15.79
C LEU A 196 7.83 15.83 -16.56
N LEU A 197 8.00 17.11 -16.25
CA LEU A 197 9.03 17.96 -16.87
C LEU A 197 10.45 17.41 -16.59
N LEU A 198 10.73 16.97 -15.36
CA LEU A 198 12.00 16.31 -15.02
C LEU A 198 12.17 14.99 -15.80
N PHE A 199 11.11 14.19 -15.95
CA PHE A 199 11.15 12.94 -16.69
C PHE A 199 11.42 13.15 -18.20
N VAL A 200 10.78 14.17 -18.78
CA VAL A 200 10.99 14.57 -20.18
C VAL A 200 12.39 15.14 -20.38
N ALA A 201 12.87 15.98 -19.47
CA ALA A 201 14.22 16.57 -19.53
C ALA A 201 15.32 15.51 -19.53
N VAL A 202 15.12 14.40 -18.81
CA VAL A 202 16.08 13.28 -18.77
C VAL A 202 15.79 12.19 -19.81
N ARG A 203 14.99 12.50 -20.84
CA ARG A 203 14.70 11.60 -21.98
C ARG A 203 14.19 10.22 -21.52
N PHE A 204 13.37 10.18 -20.46
CA PHE A 204 12.82 8.95 -19.88
C PHE A 204 13.88 7.94 -19.39
N ARG A 205 15.06 8.40 -18.97
CA ARG A 205 16.09 7.56 -18.34
C ARG A 205 16.07 7.71 -16.83
N LEU A 206 15.77 6.63 -16.10
CA LEU A 206 15.76 6.66 -14.65
C LEU A 206 17.17 6.52 -14.07
N ASN A 207 17.75 7.62 -13.60
CA ASN A 207 19.06 7.67 -12.93
C ASN A 207 18.90 7.72 -11.41
N ARG A 208 19.93 7.27 -10.66
CA ARG A 208 19.97 7.33 -9.19
C ARG A 208 19.75 8.76 -8.66
N ALA A 209 20.29 9.77 -9.35
CA ALA A 209 20.09 11.17 -8.99
C ALA A 209 18.61 11.60 -9.05
N ILE A 210 17.86 11.15 -10.07
CA ILE A 210 16.42 11.46 -10.20
C ILE A 210 15.64 10.80 -9.08
N GLY A 211 15.97 9.55 -8.76
CA GLY A 211 15.35 8.84 -7.63
C GLY A 211 15.53 9.60 -6.31
N VAL A 212 16.72 10.13 -6.04
CA VAL A 212 16.99 10.96 -4.85
C VAL A 212 16.17 12.26 -4.89
N ILE A 213 16.06 12.93 -6.03
CA ILE A 213 15.25 14.14 -6.18
C ILE A 213 13.78 13.85 -5.87
N PHE A 214 13.22 12.74 -6.35
CA PHE A 214 11.83 12.35 -6.06
C PHE A 214 11.59 12.03 -4.59
N VAL A 215 12.53 11.35 -3.93
CA VAL A 215 12.44 11.09 -2.49
C VAL A 215 12.46 12.41 -1.71
N ILE A 216 13.39 13.32 -2.02
CA ILE A 216 13.46 14.64 -1.36
C ILE A 216 12.15 15.41 -1.57
N MET A 217 11.67 15.48 -2.81
CA MET A 217 10.42 16.17 -3.14
C MET A 217 9.22 15.55 -2.41
N TYR A 218 9.14 14.23 -2.29
CA TYR A 218 8.12 13.54 -1.51
C TYR A 218 8.19 13.91 -0.02
N PHE A 219 9.38 13.93 0.59
CA PHE A 219 9.55 14.35 1.98
C PHE A 219 9.15 15.82 2.19
N VAL A 220 9.55 16.72 1.29
CA VAL A 220 9.16 18.14 1.33
C VAL A 220 7.63 18.27 1.26
N PHE A 221 6.99 17.53 0.37
CA PHE A 221 5.53 17.50 0.25
C PHE A 221 4.87 16.95 1.53
N MET A 222 5.40 15.88 2.12
CA MET A 222 4.86 15.30 3.36
C MET A 222 4.94 16.29 4.52
N VAL A 223 6.07 17.00 4.66
CA VAL A 223 6.23 18.06 5.68
C VAL A 223 5.25 19.19 5.42
N TYR A 224 5.13 19.65 4.17
CA TYR A 224 4.14 20.67 3.80
C TYR A 224 2.71 20.24 4.15
N ALA A 225 2.31 19.02 3.79
CA ALA A 225 0.98 18.48 4.07
C ALA A 225 0.72 18.42 5.59
N PHE A 226 1.69 17.95 6.37
CA PHE A 226 1.58 17.89 7.83
C PHE A 226 1.47 19.28 8.48
N VAL A 227 2.30 20.24 8.03
CA VAL A 227 2.24 21.63 8.50
C VAL A 227 0.90 22.27 8.14
N GLN A 228 0.41 22.06 6.91
CA GLN A 228 -0.89 22.55 6.46
C GLN A 228 -2.02 21.98 7.33
N GLU A 229 -2.00 20.69 7.63
CA GLU A 229 -3.02 20.03 8.46
C GLU A 229 -3.07 20.63 9.88
N LYS A 230 -1.89 20.80 10.51
CA LYS A 230 -1.79 21.44 11.83
C LYS A 230 -2.21 22.90 11.82
N ALA A 231 -1.86 23.65 10.77
CA ALA A 231 -2.29 25.03 10.61
C ALA A 231 -3.80 25.14 10.39
N CYS A 232 -4.42 24.20 9.67
CA CYS A 232 -5.86 24.18 9.44
C CYS A 232 -6.64 23.88 10.72
N HIS A 233 -6.19 22.91 11.52
CA HIS A 233 -6.75 22.64 12.86
C HIS A 233 -6.61 23.82 13.82
N GLY A 234 -5.54 24.63 13.71
CA GLY A 234 -5.34 25.83 14.53
C GLY A 234 -6.23 27.02 14.17
N PHE A 235 -6.82 27.05 12.96
CA PHE A 235 -7.69 28.13 12.49
C PHE A 235 -9.19 27.79 12.52
N PHE A 236 -9.56 26.52 12.72
CA PHE A 236 -10.94 26.01 12.73
C PHE A 236 -11.37 25.37 14.08
N CYS A 237 -10.79 25.82 15.19
CA CYS A 237 -11.35 25.60 16.54
C CYS A 237 -12.12 26.84 17.00
#